data_AF-A0AAV3XMV6-F1
#
_entry.id   AF-A0AAV3XMV6-F1
#
_cell.length_a   1.000
_cell.length_b   1.000
_cell.length_c   1.000
_cell.angle_alpha   90.00
_cell.angle_beta   90.00
_cell.angle_gamma   90.00
#
_symmetry.space_group_name_H-M   'P 1'
#
loop_
_entity.id
_entity.type
_entity.pdbx_description
1 polymer ?
#
loop_
_entity_poly.entity_id
_entity_poly.type
_entity_poly.pdbx_seq_one_letter_code
_entity_poly.pdbx_strand_id
1 'polypeptide(L)'
;MRGVAQYIVYSRYTQQLRHFKLDGGRYLEQLIQPQNPRIWLTDLEIGLGIWSGVFEDVPSDWLRWCDLQGNWLLTDTEQERLEKEQERLEKERERLEKERERLEKAQERLEKEQAQAQLRQAAQNLLAAGMQVSQVAEMLGLSEAQVQAFCQSG
;
A
#
# COMPACT_ATOMS: atom_id res chain seq x y z
N MET A 1 -40.00 -36.52 -4.32
CA MET A 1 -38.54 -36.51 -4.02
C MET A 1 -37.94 -35.27 -4.69
N ARG A 2 -37.34 -34.35 -3.94
CA ARG A 2 -36.54 -33.26 -4.54
C ARG A 2 -35.16 -33.85 -4.85
N GLY A 3 -34.91 -34.17 -6.11
CA GLY A 3 -33.57 -34.53 -6.59
C GLY A 3 -32.63 -33.32 -6.55
N VAL A 4 -31.33 -33.56 -6.70
CA VAL A 4 -30.35 -32.48 -6.89
C VAL A 4 -30.68 -31.77 -8.21
N ALA A 5 -30.93 -30.45 -8.16
CA ALA A 5 -31.37 -29.70 -9.34
C ALA A 5 -30.31 -29.68 -10.46
N GLN A 6 -29.03 -29.67 -10.08
CA GLN A 6 -27.90 -29.69 -10.99
C GLN A 6 -26.63 -30.18 -10.30
N TYR A 7 -25.73 -30.83 -11.05
CA TYR A 7 -24.41 -31.22 -10.56
C TYR A 7 -23.33 -30.95 -11.62
N ILE A 8 -22.10 -30.83 -11.16
CA ILE A 8 -20.94 -30.47 -11.98
C ILE A 8 -19.86 -31.51 -11.73
N VAL A 9 -19.20 -31.96 -12.78
CA VAL A 9 -18.10 -32.93 -12.72
C VAL A 9 -16.86 -32.29 -13.33
N TYR A 10 -15.76 -32.31 -12.58
CA TYR A 10 -14.46 -31.89 -13.06
C TYR A 10 -13.47 -33.06 -12.96
N SER A 11 -12.76 -33.31 -14.04
CA SER A 11 -11.71 -34.34 -14.10
C SER A 11 -10.34 -33.69 -14.13
N ARG A 12 -9.54 -33.91 -13.08
CA ARG A 12 -8.15 -33.43 -13.03
C ARG A 12 -7.23 -34.03 -14.09
N TYR A 13 -7.58 -35.20 -14.63
CA TYR A 13 -6.76 -35.91 -15.62
C TYR A 13 -7.04 -35.46 -17.05
N THR A 14 -8.31 -35.18 -17.36
CA THR A 14 -8.73 -34.74 -18.70
C THR A 14 -8.96 -33.24 -18.78
N GLN A 15 -8.92 -32.54 -17.64
CA GLN A 15 -9.21 -31.11 -17.48
C GLN A 15 -10.59 -30.72 -18.05
N GLN A 16 -11.53 -31.67 -18.06
CA GLN A 16 -12.88 -31.46 -18.57
C GLN A 16 -13.83 -31.09 -17.44
N LEU A 17 -14.56 -29.98 -17.65
CA LEU A 17 -15.69 -29.55 -16.84
C LEU A 17 -16.98 -29.94 -17.56
N ARG A 18 -17.89 -30.61 -16.84
CA ARG A 18 -19.20 -31.06 -17.36
C ARG A 18 -20.29 -30.63 -16.40
N HIS A 19 -21.42 -30.17 -16.93
CA HIS A 19 -22.54 -29.65 -16.16
C HIS A 19 -23.82 -30.39 -16.53
N PHE A 20 -24.58 -30.82 -15.53
CA PHE A 20 -25.83 -31.53 -15.74
C PHE A 20 -26.96 -30.90 -14.95
N LYS A 21 -28.11 -30.73 -15.57
CA LYS A 21 -29.35 -30.25 -14.92
C LYS A 21 -30.43 -31.31 -14.95
N LEU A 22 -31.21 -31.39 -13.88
CA LEU A 22 -32.37 -32.27 -13.79
C LEU A 22 -33.53 -31.66 -14.58
N ASP A 23 -33.94 -32.33 -15.65
CA ASP A 23 -35.07 -31.96 -16.49
C ASP A 23 -35.92 -33.21 -16.80
N GLY A 24 -37.24 -33.12 -16.59
CA GLY A 24 -38.17 -34.24 -16.83
C GLY A 24 -37.81 -35.55 -16.10
N GLY A 25 -37.12 -35.49 -14.97
CA GLY A 25 -36.67 -36.67 -14.21
C GLY A 25 -35.37 -37.33 -14.71
N ARG A 26 -34.66 -36.70 -15.64
CA ARG A 26 -33.35 -37.14 -16.15
C ARG A 26 -32.34 -36.00 -16.09
N TYR A 27 -31.06 -36.34 -16.01
CA TYR A 27 -30.01 -35.34 -16.07
C TYR A 27 -29.57 -35.11 -17.51
N LEU A 28 -29.68 -33.86 -17.98
CA LEU A 28 -29.25 -33.42 -19.30
C LEU A 28 -27.97 -32.60 -19.19
N GLU A 29 -26.96 -32.96 -19.99
CA GLU A 29 -25.69 -32.23 -20.08
C GLU A 29 -25.93 -30.85 -20.69
N GLN A 30 -25.39 -29.82 -20.05
CA GLN A 30 -25.50 -28.43 -20.46
C GLN A 30 -24.27 -28.02 -21.26
N LEU A 31 -24.47 -27.12 -22.23
CA LEU A 31 -23.39 -26.59 -23.03
C LEU A 31 -22.48 -25.68 -22.19
N ILE A 32 -21.17 -25.92 -22.26
CA ILE A 32 -20.13 -25.06 -21.67
C ILE A 32 -19.29 -24.51 -22.83
N GLN A 33 -18.94 -23.23 -22.77
CA GLN A 33 -18.11 -22.60 -23.80
C GLN A 33 -16.69 -23.17 -23.75
N PRO A 34 -16.17 -23.78 -24.83
CA PRO A 34 -14.84 -24.40 -24.80
C PRO A 34 -13.70 -23.41 -24.56
N GLN A 35 -13.82 -22.19 -25.09
CA GLN A 35 -12.82 -21.13 -24.95
C GLN A 35 -12.79 -20.50 -23.55
N ASN A 36 -13.84 -20.74 -22.76
CA ASN A 36 -13.99 -20.18 -21.43
C ASN A 36 -14.90 -21.09 -20.61
N PRO A 37 -14.38 -22.23 -20.10
CA PRO A 37 -15.17 -23.26 -19.45
C PRO A 37 -15.64 -22.78 -18.07
N ARG A 38 -16.67 -21.93 -18.07
CA ARG A 38 -17.34 -21.35 -16.90
C ARG A 38 -18.82 -21.71 -16.90
N ILE A 39 -19.31 -22.09 -15.73
CA ILE A 39 -20.72 -22.37 -15.46
C ILE A 39 -21.22 -21.29 -14.51
N TRP A 40 -22.20 -20.50 -14.94
CA TRP A 40 -22.87 -19.54 -14.07
C TRP A 40 -24.03 -20.22 -13.33
N LEU A 41 -24.01 -20.17 -12.00
CA LEU A 41 -25.08 -20.66 -11.14
C LEU A 41 -25.96 -19.49 -10.75
N THR A 42 -26.99 -19.20 -11.55
CA THR A 42 -27.87 -18.04 -11.38
C THR A 42 -28.48 -17.94 -9.98
N ASP A 43 -28.89 -19.06 -9.38
CA ASP A 43 -29.53 -19.08 -8.06
C ASP A 43 -28.58 -18.68 -6.91
N LEU A 44 -27.27 -18.78 -7.13
CA LEU A 44 -26.22 -18.49 -6.15
C LEU A 44 -25.43 -17.23 -6.51
N GLU A 45 -25.71 -16.63 -7.66
CA GLU A 45 -24.97 -15.49 -8.21
C GLU A 45 -23.44 -15.70 -8.21
N ILE A 46 -23.03 -16.93 -8.51
CA ILE A 46 -21.61 -17.35 -8.50
C ILE A 46 -21.30 -18.20 -9.73
N GLY A 47 -20.09 -18.05 -10.26
CA GLY A 47 -19.57 -18.81 -11.37
C GLY A 47 -18.57 -19.86 -10.91
N LEU A 48 -18.50 -20.97 -11.62
CA LEU A 48 -17.50 -22.01 -11.42
C LEU A 48 -16.75 -22.24 -12.73
N GLY A 49 -15.43 -22.20 -12.71
CA GLY A 49 -14.64 -22.34 -13.91
C GLY A 49 -13.29 -22.99 -13.69
N ILE A 50 -12.56 -23.14 -14.79
CA ILE A 50 -11.18 -23.63 -14.77
C ILE A 50 -10.23 -22.44 -14.76
N TRP A 51 -9.38 -22.39 -13.74
CA TRP A 51 -8.30 -21.42 -13.58
C TRP A 51 -6.95 -22.13 -13.70
N SER A 52 -6.10 -21.68 -14.62
CA SER A 52 -4.73 -22.19 -14.78
C SER A 52 -3.78 -21.41 -13.89
N GLY A 53 -3.11 -22.10 -12.95
CA GLY A 53 -2.16 -21.47 -12.05
C GLY A 53 -1.58 -22.44 -11.03
N VAL A 54 -0.96 -21.88 -9.99
CA VAL A 54 -0.31 -22.64 -8.92
C VAL A 54 -1.16 -22.56 -7.66
N PHE A 55 -1.59 -23.70 -7.15
CA PHE A 55 -2.25 -23.82 -5.85
C PHE A 55 -1.50 -24.85 -5.03
N GLU A 56 -1.15 -24.51 -3.77
CA GLU A 56 -0.32 -25.35 -2.89
C GLU A 56 0.96 -25.88 -3.57
N ASP A 57 1.68 -24.99 -4.25
CA ASP A 57 2.93 -25.28 -5.00
C ASP A 57 2.77 -26.27 -6.17
N VAL A 58 1.53 -26.58 -6.57
CA VAL A 58 1.24 -27.47 -7.70
C VAL A 58 0.68 -26.65 -8.87
N PRO A 59 1.43 -26.53 -10.00
CA PRO A 59 0.90 -25.95 -11.22
C PRO A 59 -0.12 -26.91 -11.86
N SER A 60 -1.34 -26.43 -12.07
CA SER A 60 -2.41 -27.22 -12.71
C SER A 60 -3.53 -26.29 -13.21
N ASP A 61 -4.46 -26.87 -13.96
CA ASP A 61 -5.81 -26.34 -14.09
C ASP A 61 -6.59 -26.71 -12.83
N TRP A 62 -7.14 -25.71 -12.15
CA TRP A 62 -7.90 -25.87 -10.92
C TRP A 62 -9.34 -25.43 -11.11
N LEU A 63 -10.24 -26.06 -10.38
CA LEU A 63 -11.62 -25.62 -10.29
C LEU A 63 -11.70 -24.43 -9.33
N ARG A 64 -12.21 -23.29 -9.79
CA ARG A 64 -12.23 -22.05 -9.01
C ARG A 64 -13.55 -21.30 -9.17
N TRP A 65 -13.99 -20.66 -8.09
CA TRP A 65 -15.17 -19.79 -8.10
C TRP A 65 -14.84 -18.43 -8.70
N CYS A 66 -15.78 -17.83 -9.42
CA CYS A 66 -15.67 -16.49 -9.97
C CYS A 66 -16.96 -15.68 -9.79
N ASP A 67 -16.84 -14.36 -9.84
CA ASP A 67 -17.98 -13.44 -9.87
C ASP A 67 -18.63 -13.35 -11.26
N LEU A 68 -19.66 -12.51 -11.36
CA LEU A 68 -20.41 -12.27 -12.60
C LEU A 68 -19.55 -11.67 -13.72
N GLN A 69 -18.51 -10.91 -13.36
CA GLN A 69 -17.57 -10.31 -14.30
C GLN A 69 -16.49 -11.32 -14.73
N GLY A 70 -16.43 -12.49 -14.11
CA GLY A 70 -15.45 -13.53 -14.37
C GLY A 70 -14.14 -13.35 -13.61
N ASN A 71 -14.11 -12.48 -12.58
CA ASN A 71 -12.96 -12.38 -11.69
C ASN A 71 -12.97 -13.57 -10.73
N TRP A 72 -11.80 -14.18 -10.54
CA TRP A 72 -11.67 -15.32 -9.63
C TRP A 72 -11.77 -14.86 -8.19
N LEU A 73 -12.61 -15.54 -7.40
CA LEU A 73 -12.67 -15.31 -5.97
C LEU A 73 -11.35 -15.76 -5.35
N LEU A 74 -10.82 -14.92 -4.46
CA LEU A 74 -9.62 -15.23 -3.70
C LEU A 74 -9.94 -16.34 -2.69
N THR A 75 -8.99 -17.25 -2.53
CA THR A 75 -8.96 -18.16 -1.38
C THR A 75 -8.62 -17.38 -0.12
N ASP A 76 -9.00 -17.90 1.04
CA ASP A 76 -8.65 -17.29 2.33
C ASP A 76 -7.14 -17.05 2.47
N THR A 77 -6.31 -17.97 1.92
CA THR A 77 -4.85 -17.85 1.90
C THR A 77 -4.37 -16.71 0.99
N GLU A 78 -4.97 -16.51 -0.18
CA GLU A 78 -4.62 -15.39 -1.06
C GLU A 78 -5.07 -14.05 -0.45
N GLN A 79 -6.24 -14.04 0.19
CA GLN A 79 -6.76 -12.86 0.89
C GLN A 79 -5.85 -12.46 2.05
N GLU A 80 -5.47 -13.40 2.93
CA GLU A 80 -4.55 -13.12 4.04
C GLU A 80 -3.17 -12.65 3.53
N ARG A 81 -2.66 -13.22 2.44
CA ARG A 81 -1.41 -12.77 1.82
C ARG A 81 -1.52 -11.32 1.33
N LEU A 82 -2.61 -10.97 0.66
CA LEU A 82 -2.85 -9.62 0.17
C LEU A 82 -2.94 -8.61 1.32
N GLU A 83 -3.70 -8.93 2.37
CA GLU A 83 -3.82 -8.09 3.57
C GLU A 83 -2.47 -7.89 4.26
N LYS A 84 -1.68 -8.96 4.40
CA LYS A 84 -0.34 -8.90 4.97
C LYS A 84 0.63 -8.07 4.13
N GLU A 85 0.52 -8.13 2.82
CA GLU A 85 1.31 -7.30 1.91
C GLU A 85 0.91 -5.83 2.02
N GLN A 86 -0.39 -5.53 2.06
CA GLN A 86 -0.89 -4.17 2.29
C GLN A 86 -0.40 -3.60 3.62
N GLU A 87 -0.51 -4.37 4.71
CA GLU A 87 -0.02 -3.95 6.03
C GLU A 87 1.49 -3.68 6.02
N ARG A 88 2.27 -4.48 5.28
CA ARG A 88 3.72 -4.25 5.11
C ARG A 88 4.00 -2.95 4.37
N LEU A 89 3.29 -2.69 3.27
CA LEU A 89 3.44 -1.46 2.49
C LEU A 89 3.04 -0.22 3.30
N GLU A 90 1.98 -0.30 4.10
CA GLU A 90 1.57 0.78 5.00
C GLU A 90 2.62 1.06 6.07
N LYS A 91 3.15 0.02 6.72
CA LYS A 91 4.26 0.14 7.69
C LYS A 91 5.51 0.76 7.07
N GLU A 92 5.82 0.41 5.83
CA GLU A 92 6.97 0.98 5.11
C GLU A 92 6.74 2.46 4.79
N ARG A 93 5.54 2.83 4.33
CA ARG A 93 5.16 4.24 4.11
C ARG A 93 5.26 5.07 5.37
N GLU A 94 4.74 4.58 6.49
CA GLU A 94 4.81 5.28 7.78
C GLU A 94 6.27 5.50 8.24
N ARG A 95 7.15 4.50 8.01
CA ARG A 95 8.59 4.64 8.31
C ARG A 95 9.25 5.72 7.46
N LEU A 96 8.98 5.73 6.16
CA LEU A 96 9.52 6.73 5.24
C LEU A 96 9.04 8.14 5.58
N GLU A 97 7.78 8.29 5.99
CA GLU A 97 7.23 9.57 6.42
C GLU A 97 7.90 10.08 7.70
N LYS A 98 8.07 9.20 8.71
CA LYS A 98 8.81 9.54 9.94
C LYS A 98 10.27 9.92 9.67
N GLU A 99 10.92 9.26 8.72
CA GLU A 99 12.29 9.58 8.35
C GLU A 99 12.37 10.94 7.66
N ARG A 100 11.44 11.25 6.74
CA ARG A 100 11.35 12.56 6.11
C ARG A 100 11.13 13.68 7.12
N GLU A 101 10.21 13.50 8.06
CA GLU A 101 9.94 14.49 9.11
C GLU A 101 11.19 14.73 9.98
N ARG A 102 11.97 13.67 10.28
CA ARG A 102 13.22 13.80 11.02
C ARG A 102 14.29 14.57 10.23
N LEU A 103 14.41 14.30 8.93
CA LEU A 103 15.35 15.00 8.06
C LEU A 103 14.98 16.48 7.94
N GLU A 104 13.71 16.80 7.75
CA GLU A 104 13.22 18.17 7.67
C GLU A 104 13.50 18.93 8.98
N LYS A 105 13.18 18.34 10.13
CA LYS A 105 13.50 18.93 11.44
C LYS A 105 15.00 19.10 11.67
N ALA A 106 15.83 18.19 11.18
CA ALA A 106 17.29 18.31 11.28
C ALA A 106 17.82 19.44 10.39
N GLN A 107 17.29 19.58 9.16
CA GLN A 107 17.63 20.68 8.25
C GLN A 107 17.22 22.03 8.84
N GLU A 108 16.00 22.16 9.36
CA GLU A 108 15.52 23.40 9.97
C GLU A 108 16.39 23.82 11.17
N ARG A 109 16.82 22.86 12.00
CA ARG A 109 17.75 23.12 13.11
C ARG A 109 19.11 23.60 12.62
N LEU A 110 19.66 22.93 11.61
CA LEU A 110 20.94 23.32 11.03
C LEU A 110 20.89 24.73 10.44
N GLU A 111 19.83 25.07 9.71
CA GLU A 111 19.63 26.41 9.16
C GLU A 111 19.53 27.48 10.25
N LYS A 112 18.78 27.20 11.33
CA LYS A 112 18.67 28.08 12.50
C LYS A 112 20.02 28.29 13.18
N GLU A 113 20.79 27.22 13.41
CA GLU A 113 22.12 27.29 14.01
C GLU A 113 23.10 28.09 13.13
N GLN A 114 23.07 27.88 11.81
CA GLN A 114 23.90 28.62 10.86
C GLN A 114 23.54 30.10 10.83
N ALA A 115 22.25 30.45 10.78
CA ALA A 115 21.78 31.83 10.81
C ALA A 115 22.21 32.53 12.12
N GLN A 116 22.08 31.85 13.26
CA GLN A 116 22.50 32.39 14.55
C GLN A 116 24.02 32.59 14.62
N ALA A 117 24.81 31.64 14.09
CA ALA A 117 26.26 31.76 14.02
C ALA A 117 26.69 32.94 13.13
N GLN A 118 26.04 33.14 11.98
CA GLN A 118 26.29 34.28 11.09
C GLN A 118 25.98 35.61 11.77
N LEU A 119 24.82 35.73 12.44
CA LEU A 119 24.45 36.94 13.18
C LEU A 119 25.44 37.23 14.31
N ARG A 120 25.87 36.20 15.04
CA ARG A 120 26.88 36.32 16.09
C ARG A 120 28.20 36.84 15.53
N GLN A 121 28.69 36.25 14.44
CA GLN A 121 29.93 36.68 13.81
C GLN A 121 29.84 38.11 13.28
N ALA A 122 28.72 38.47 12.65
CA ALA A 122 28.49 39.83 12.16
C ALA A 122 28.51 40.85 13.30
N ALA A 123 27.81 40.56 14.41
CA ALA A 123 27.80 41.41 15.60
C ALA A 123 29.22 41.59 16.17
N GLN A 124 29.98 40.50 16.31
CA GLN A 124 31.36 40.54 16.80
C GLN A 124 32.27 41.38 15.88
N ASN A 125 32.15 41.22 14.56
CA ASN A 125 32.94 41.99 13.59
C ASN A 125 32.64 43.50 13.65
N LEU A 126 31.36 43.88 13.78
CA LEU A 126 30.96 45.29 13.86
C LEU A 126 31.43 45.96 15.16
N LEU A 127 31.35 45.24 16.29
CA LEU A 127 31.87 45.73 17.57
C LEU A 127 33.40 45.86 17.53
N ALA A 128 34.10 44.89 16.94
CA ALA A 128 35.56 44.96 16.76
C ALA A 128 35.99 46.13 15.87
N ALA A 129 35.13 46.56 14.94
CA ALA A 129 35.34 47.77 14.13
C ALA A 129 35.06 49.08 14.91
N GLY A 130 34.71 48.99 16.20
CA GLY A 130 34.49 50.14 17.09
C GLY A 130 33.05 50.66 17.11
N MET A 131 32.09 49.94 16.53
CA MET A 131 30.68 50.30 16.59
C MET A 131 30.11 50.09 18.00
N GLN A 132 29.21 50.97 18.45
CA GLN A 132 28.56 50.84 19.76
C GLN A 132 27.49 49.73 19.76
N VAL A 133 27.26 49.10 20.91
CA VAL A 133 26.28 48.01 21.08
C VAL A 133 24.87 48.38 20.59
N SER A 134 24.42 49.61 20.88
CA SER A 134 23.10 50.10 20.45
C SER A 134 22.98 50.21 18.93
N GLN A 135 24.03 50.65 18.25
CA GLN A 135 24.08 50.76 16.79
C GLN A 135 24.13 49.38 16.12
N VAL A 136 24.86 48.42 16.68
CA VAL A 136 24.88 47.03 16.17
C VAL A 136 23.52 46.36 16.35
N ALA A 137 22.86 46.59 17.49
CA ALA A 137 21.52 46.07 17.78
C ALA A 137 20.50 46.59 16.76
N GLU A 138 20.50 47.89 16.49
CA GLU A 138 19.64 48.52 15.49
C GLU A 138 19.90 47.95 14.08
N MET A 139 21.17 47.82 13.68
CA MET A 139 21.54 47.41 12.32
C MET A 139 21.23 45.93 12.01
N LEU A 140 21.30 45.05 13.02
CA LEU A 140 21.03 43.62 12.87
C LEU A 140 19.60 43.24 13.28
N GLY A 141 18.77 44.20 13.71
CA GLY A 141 17.41 43.95 14.20
C GLY A 141 17.38 43.11 15.48
N LEU A 142 18.42 43.21 16.31
CA LEU A 142 18.60 42.49 17.57
C LEU A 142 18.34 43.41 18.76
N SER A 143 18.12 42.84 19.94
CA SER A 143 18.17 43.61 21.18
C SER A 143 19.60 43.80 21.67
N GLU A 144 19.87 44.88 22.40
CA GLU A 144 21.20 45.11 23.00
C GLU A 144 21.62 43.96 23.91
N ALA A 145 20.65 43.34 24.61
CA ALA A 145 20.91 42.14 25.43
C ALA A 145 21.36 40.94 24.59
N GLN A 146 20.80 40.73 23.40
CA GLN A 146 21.23 39.67 22.47
C GLN A 146 22.65 39.94 21.94
N VAL A 147 22.95 41.18 21.58
CA VAL A 147 24.29 41.60 21.12
C VAL A 147 25.33 41.42 22.24
N GLN A 148 25.00 41.78 23.49
CA GLN A 148 25.88 41.56 24.64
C GLN A 148 26.10 40.08 24.94
N ALA A 149 25.06 39.24 24.86
CA ALA A 149 25.18 37.78 25.07
C ALA A 149 26.12 37.10 24.06
N PHE A 150 26.12 37.57 22.81
CA PHE A 150 27.03 37.10 21.76
C PHE A 150 28.51 37.44 22.03
N CYS A 151 28.78 38.45 22.86
CA CYS A 151 30.11 38.86 23.29
C CYS A 151 30.63 38.10 24.51
N GLN A 152 29.74 37.66 25.41
CA GLN A 152 30.11 36.96 26.66
C GLN A 152 30.35 35.46 26.50
N SER A 153 30.00 34.88 25.34
CA SER A 153 30.00 33.44 25.10
C SER A 153 31.25 32.91 24.38
N GLY A 154 32.37 33.64 24.39
CA GLY A 154 33.65 33.26 23.78
C GLY A 154 34.78 33.32 24.80
#